data_AF-A0A9E0NPA9-F1
#
_entry.id   AF-A0A9E0NPA9-F1
#
_cell.length_a   1.000
_cell.length_b   1.000
_cell.length_c   1.000
_cell.angle_alpha   90.00
_cell.angle_beta   90.00
_cell.angle_gamma   90.00
#
_symmetry.space_group_name_H-M   'P 1'
#
loop_
_entity.id
_entity.type
_entity.pdbx_description
1 polymer ?
#
loop_
_entity_poly.entity_id
_entity_poly.type
_entity_poly.pdbx_seq_one_letter_code
_entity_poly.pdbx_strand_id
1 'polypeptide(L)' 'MPNIAAARGLLNSADVLFTAEQCSAAIERMATDITAELGETYPLVLSVMGGAVVFSGQLLPRLA' A
#
# COMPACT_ATOMS: atom_id res chain seq x y z
N MET A 1 -20.64 18.19 0.48
CA MET A 1 -19.16 18.16 0.44
C MET A 1 -18.66 18.01 1.87
N PRO A 2 -17.72 17.08 2.15
CA PRO A 2 -17.17 16.97 3.50
C PRO A 2 -16.47 18.28 3.89
N ASN A 3 -16.69 18.72 5.13
CA ASN A 3 -16.06 19.91 5.69
C ASN A 3 -14.55 19.66 5.84
N ILE A 4 -13.73 20.36 5.03
CA ILE A 4 -12.27 20.21 5.01
C ILE A 4 -11.65 20.46 6.40
N ALA A 5 -12.22 21.38 7.18
CA ALA A 5 -11.73 21.67 8.52
C ALA A 5 -11.94 20.47 9.46
N ALA A 6 -13.09 19.79 9.37
CA ALA A 6 -13.36 18.58 10.14
C ALA A 6 -12.44 17.41 9.72
N ALA A 7 -12.20 17.23 8.42
CA ALA A 7 -11.29 16.20 7.91
C ALA A 7 -9.84 16.41 8.40
N ARG A 8 -9.37 17.66 8.42
CA ARG A 8 -8.05 18.01 8.96
C ARG A 8 -7.98 17.81 10.47
N GLY A 9 -9.06 18.13 11.20
CA GLY A 9 -9.16 17.88 12.63
C GLY A 9 -8.97 16.40 12.96
N LEU A 10 -9.67 15.52 12.24
CA LEU A 10 -9.54 14.07 12.39
C LEU A 10 -8.12 13.57 12.11
N LEU A 11 -7.48 14.05 11.04
CA LEU A 11 -6.11 13.67 10.70
C LEU A 11 -5.10 14.09 11.78
N ASN A 12 -5.26 15.30 12.32
CA ASN A 12 -4.34 15.84 13.33
C ASN A 12 -4.47 15.16 14.70
N SER A 13 -5.64 14.60 15.02
CA SER A 13 -5.88 13.89 16.28
C SER A 13 -5.77 12.36 16.15
N ALA A 14 -5.41 11.84 14.98
CA ALA A 14 -5.32 10.41 14.74
C ALA A 14 -4.04 9.83 15.37
N ASP A 15 -4.16 8.63 15.93
CA ASP A 15 -3.00 7.87 16.40
C ASP A 15 -2.27 7.23 15.22
N VAL A 16 -0.94 7.34 15.22
CA VAL A 16 -0.10 6.66 14.24
C VAL A 16 0.04 5.19 14.64
N LEU A 17 -0.67 4.31 13.93
CA LEU A 17 -0.56 2.86 14.15
C LEU A 17 0.70 2.26 13.52
N PHE A 18 1.08 2.75 12.35
CA PHE A 18 2.29 2.35 11.62
C PHE A 18 2.93 3.56 10.97
N THR A 19 4.26 3.67 11.06
CA THR A 19 5.01 4.74 10.39
C THR A 19 5.08 4.49 8.88
N ALA A 20 5.42 5.52 8.12
CA ALA A 20 5.63 5.40 6.68
C ALA A 20 6.74 4.40 6.34
N GLU A 21 7.79 4.34 7.16
CA GLU A 21 8.91 3.42 7.02
C GLU A 21 8.48 1.98 7.30
N GLN A 22 7.66 1.75 8.33
CA GLN A 22 7.11 0.42 8.63
C GLN A 22 6.22 -0.09 7.49
N CYS A 23 5.37 0.78 6.93
CA CYS A 23 4.55 0.46 5.76
C CYS A 23 5.43 0.15 4.53
N SER A 24 6.46 0.96 4.29
CA SER A 24 7.38 0.76 3.16
C SER A 24 8.14 -0.56 3.29
N ALA A 25 8.66 -0.87 4.47
CA ALA A 25 9.35 -2.14 4.75
C ALA A 25 8.42 -3.35 4.59
N ALA A 26 7.15 -3.22 4.98
CA ALA A 26 6.16 -4.28 4.75
C ALA A 26 5.92 -4.50 3.25
N ILE A 27 5.86 -3.44 2.44
CA ILE A 27 5.72 -3.52 0.98
C ILE A 27 6.92 -4.21 0.34
N GLU A 28 8.14 -3.87 0.74
CA GLU A 28 9.36 -4.54 0.25
C GLU A 28 9.37 -6.03 0.57
N ARG A 29 8.97 -6.39 1.80
CA ARG A 29 8.86 -7.80 2.21
C ARG A 29 7.83 -8.52 1.34
N MET A 30 6.64 -7.95 1.17
CA MET A 30 5.60 -8.55 0.31
C MET A 30 6.08 -8.71 -1.13
N ALA A 31 6.77 -7.74 -1.70
CA ALA A 31 7.32 -7.85 -3.06
C ALA A 31 8.31 -9.01 -3.18
N THR A 32 9.20 -9.16 -2.18
CA THR A 32 10.17 -10.27 -2.11
C THR A 32 9.46 -11.62 -2.04
N ASP A 33 8.49 -11.75 -1.13
CA ASP A 33 7.77 -13.01 -0.90
C ASP A 33 6.95 -13.41 -2.14
N ILE A 34 6.22 -12.46 -2.75
CA ILE A 34 5.42 -12.70 -3.97
C ILE A 34 6.32 -13.09 -5.14
N THR A 35 7.44 -12.40 -5.34
CA THR A 35 8.38 -12.69 -6.42
C THR A 35 8.98 -14.08 -6.26
N ALA A 36 9.38 -14.46 -5.04
CA ALA A 36 9.92 -15.77 -4.76
C ALA A 36 8.92 -16.90 -5.02
N GLU A 37 7.63 -16.67 -4.75
CA GLU A 37 6.58 -17.69 -4.92
C GLU A 37 6.05 -17.77 -6.35
N LEU A 38 5.93 -16.63 -7.05
CA LEU A 38 5.17 -16.52 -8.31
C LEU A 38 5.96 -15.95 -9.50
N GLY A 39 7.17 -15.44 -9.34
CA GLY A 39 7.90 -14.69 -10.39
C GLY A 39 8.04 -15.44 -11.73
N GLU A 40 8.27 -16.75 -11.67
CA GLU A 40 8.44 -17.60 -12.86
C GLU A 40 7.12 -18.14 -13.44
N THR A 41 5.97 -17.73 -12.90
CA THR A 41 4.66 -18.28 -13.27
C THR A 41 3.83 -17.39 -14.19
N TYR A 42 4.38 -16.22 -14.58
CA TYR A 42 3.65 -15.19 -15.32
C TYR A 42 2.32 -14.82 -14.65
N PRO A 43 2.35 -14.32 -13.39
CA PRO A 43 1.15 -14.13 -12.60
C PRO A 43 0.32 -12.93 -13.09
N LEU A 44 -1.01 -13.05 -13.01
CA LEU A 44 -1.92 -11.93 -13.18
C LEU A 44 -2.08 -11.18 -11.84
N VAL A 45 -1.69 -9.91 -11.81
CA VAL A 45 -1.92 -9.05 -10.63
C VAL A 45 -3.18 -8.21 -10.82
N LEU A 46 -4.21 -8.46 -10.02
CA LEU A 46 -5.50 -7.77 -10.07
C LEU A 46 -5.64 -6.81 -8.88
N SER A 47 -5.63 -5.50 -9.14
CA SER A 47 -5.87 -4.47 -8.12
C SER A 47 -7.36 -4.25 -7.89
N VAL A 48 -7.82 -4.39 -6.64
CA VAL A 48 -9.21 -4.13 -6.26
C VAL A 48 -9.41 -2.64 -6.00
N MET A 49 -10.25 -2.00 -6.82
CA MET A 49 -10.44 -0.55 -6.83
C MET A 49 -11.06 -0.01 -5.52
N GLY A 50 -10.79 1.28 -5.26
CA GLY A 50 -11.21 2.00 -4.06
C GLY A 50 -10.02 2.39 -3.20
N GLY A 51 -9.52 1.47 -2.38
CA GLY A 51 -8.40 1.72 -1.47
C GLY A 51 -7.02 1.29 -1.98
N ALA A 52 -6.96 0.35 -2.93
CA ALA A 52 -5.69 -0.30 -3.28
C ALA A 52 -4.81 0.48 -4.26
N VAL A 53 -5.28 1.60 -4.82
CA VAL A 53 -4.57 2.30 -5.92
C VAL A 53 -3.17 2.77 -5.50
N VAL A 54 -3.03 3.37 -4.31
CA VAL A 54 -1.75 3.86 -3.80
C VAL A 54 -0.83 2.69 -3.47
N PHE A 55 -1.36 1.69 -2.76
CA PHE A 55 -0.63 0.47 -2.41
C PHE A 55 -0.11 -0.27 -3.65
N SER A 56 -0.96 -0.45 -4.67
CA SER A 56 -0.60 -1.14 -5.91
C SER A 56 0.46 -0.36 -6.69
N GLY A 57 0.35 0.97 -6.73
CA GLY A 57 1.37 1.84 -7.34
C GLY A 57 2.73 1.77 -6.64
N GLN A 58 2.76 1.41 -5.35
CA GLN A 58 3.99 1.16 -4.62
C GLN A 58 4.50 -0.28 -4.82
N LEU A 59 3.62 -1.28 -4.77
CA LEU A 59 4.02 -2.69 -4.84
C LEU A 59 4.50 -3.09 -6.24
N LEU A 60 3.73 -2.76 -7.30
CA LEU A 60 3.95 -3.28 -8.64
C LEU A 60 5.35 -2.98 -9.21
N PRO A 61 5.96 -1.78 -9.03
CA PRO A 61 7.32 -1.50 -9.50
C PRO A 61 8.43 -2.32 -8.83
N ARG A 62 8.12 -3.05 -7.74
CA ARG A 62 9.07 -3.83 -6.95
C ARG A 62 8.99 -5.33 -7.22
N LEU A 63 7.99 -5.77 -7.99
CA LEU A 63 7.88 -7.16 -8.42
C LEU A 63 8.90 -7.38 -9.55
N ALA A 64 9.74 -8.41 -9.41
CA ALA A 64 10.75 -8.77 -10.41
C ALA A 64 10.27 -9.91 -11.32
#